data_AF-A0A2N3DNH8-F1
#
_entry.id   AF-A0A2N3DNH8-F1
#
_cell.length_a   1.000
_cell.length_b   1.000
_cell.length_c   1.000
_cell.angle_alpha   90.00
_cell.angle_beta   90.00
_cell.angle_gamma   90.00
#
_symmetry.space_group_name_H-M   'P 1'
#
loop_
_entity.id
_entity.type
_entity.pdbx_description
1 polymer ?
#
loop_
_entity_poly.entity_id
_entity_poly.type
_entity_poly.pdbx_seq_one_letter_code
_entity_poly.pdbx_strand_id
1 'polypeptide(L)'
;MVMRRLPLWMMCVSLSACASDSRSDLAREVRELADAGMASAEAQGALRHAGFRCRQQPRDEGGMETILCNRERSHRLFATCVQNVYLTVSDDRVERLDVPDPSCAGM
;
A
#
# COMPACT_ATOMS: atom_id res chain seq x y z
N MET A 1 27.72 -13.84 55.72
CA MET A 1 28.35 -13.68 54.38
C MET A 1 27.26 -13.82 53.33
N VAL A 2 26.95 -12.73 52.62
CA VAL A 2 25.83 -12.64 51.67
C VAL A 2 26.35 -12.99 50.27
N MET A 3 25.84 -14.07 49.67
CA MET A 3 26.21 -14.47 48.32
C MET A 3 25.16 -13.96 47.33
N ARG A 4 25.57 -12.89 46.64
CA ARG A 4 24.88 -12.15 45.59
C ARG A 4 24.76 -13.00 44.33
N ARG A 5 23.55 -13.28 43.87
CA ARG A 5 23.29 -13.85 42.53
C ARG A 5 22.12 -13.10 41.88
N LEU A 6 22.46 -12.22 40.94
CA LEU A 6 21.53 -11.65 39.97
C LEU A 6 21.09 -12.75 38.98
N PRO A 7 19.80 -12.89 38.69
CA PRO A 7 19.37 -13.46 37.42
C PRO A 7 19.08 -12.36 36.41
N LEU A 8 19.97 -12.34 35.42
CA LEU A 8 19.83 -11.93 34.02
C LEU A 8 18.43 -11.50 33.55
N TRP A 9 18.41 -10.33 32.93
CA TRP A 9 17.36 -9.82 32.06
C TRP A 9 17.17 -10.75 30.85
N MET A 10 16.08 -11.52 30.82
CA MET A 10 15.57 -12.09 29.57
C MET A 10 14.65 -11.05 28.92
N MET A 11 15.26 -10.14 28.15
CA MET A 11 14.56 -9.42 27.09
C MET A 11 14.16 -10.44 26.02
N CYS A 12 12.91 -10.91 26.05
CA CYS A 12 12.28 -11.49 24.88
C CYS A 12 12.01 -10.35 23.89
N VAL A 13 13.01 -10.02 23.09
CA VAL A 13 12.86 -9.16 21.91
C VAL A 13 11.95 -9.91 20.94
N SER A 14 10.78 -9.33 20.71
CA SER A 14 9.74 -9.77 19.77
C SER A 14 10.29 -9.86 18.35
N LEU A 15 10.86 -11.00 17.99
CA LEU A 15 11.43 -11.28 16.67
C LEU A 15 10.40 -11.96 15.75
N SER A 16 9.40 -11.20 15.32
CA SER A 16 8.61 -11.55 14.12
C SER A 16 7.93 -10.32 13.50
N ALA A 17 8.68 -9.24 13.29
CA ALA A 17 8.30 -8.21 12.32
C ALA A 17 8.76 -8.64 10.91
N CYS A 18 8.27 -9.80 10.45
CA CYS A 18 8.26 -10.11 9.02
C CYS A 18 7.09 -9.33 8.43
N ALA A 19 7.29 -8.02 8.23
CA ALA A 19 6.37 -7.17 7.48
C ALA A 19 6.46 -7.55 5.99
N SER A 20 5.85 -8.69 5.67
CA SER A 20 5.28 -8.90 4.35
C SER A 20 4.17 -7.86 4.25
N ASP A 21 4.37 -6.82 3.44
CA ASP A 21 3.34 -5.83 3.11
C ASP A 21 2.12 -6.61 2.57
N SER A 22 1.19 -6.96 3.48
CA SER A 22 0.02 -7.76 3.15
C SER A 22 -0.99 -6.86 2.44
N ARG A 23 -1.86 -7.41 1.59
CA ARG A 23 -2.94 -6.62 0.95
C ARG A 23 -3.76 -5.82 1.95
N SER A 24 -3.93 -6.33 3.17
CA SER A 24 -4.63 -5.65 4.25
C SER A 24 -3.92 -4.36 4.70
N ASP A 25 -2.59 -4.33 4.70
CA ASP A 25 -1.81 -3.14 5.04
C ASP A 25 -1.85 -2.10 3.91
N LEU A 26 -1.69 -2.54 2.66
CA LEU A 26 -1.80 -1.67 1.49
C LEU A 26 -3.22 -1.09 1.35
N ALA A 27 -4.26 -1.91 1.49
CA ALA A 27 -5.63 -1.45 1.38
C ALA A 27 -5.99 -0.45 2.49
N ARG A 28 -5.42 -0.61 3.69
CA ARG A 28 -5.57 0.36 4.79
C ARG A 28 -4.84 1.67 4.48
N GLU A 29 -3.56 1.60 4.07
CA GLU A 29 -2.77 2.78 3.66
C GLU A 29 -3.53 3.56 2.57
N VAL A 30 -3.99 2.87 1.54
CA VAL A 30 -4.66 3.51 0.39
C VAL A 30 -6.00 4.12 0.78
N ARG A 31 -6.79 3.50 1.67
CA ARG A 31 -8.05 4.08 2.16
C ARG A 31 -7.87 5.36 2.95
N GLU A 32 -6.72 5.53 3.62
CA GLU A 32 -6.38 6.78 4.31
C GLU A 32 -5.99 7.90 3.32
N LEU A 33 -5.60 7.54 2.10
CA LEU A 33 -5.13 8.46 1.05
C LEU A 33 -6.21 8.79 0.01
N ALA A 34 -7.09 7.85 -0.29
CA ALA A 34 -8.12 7.96 -1.31
C ALA A 34 -9.36 7.16 -0.88
N ASP A 35 -10.54 7.74 -1.06
CA ASP A 35 -11.81 7.08 -0.73
C ASP A 35 -12.89 7.44 -1.77
N ALA A 36 -13.97 6.64 -1.79
CA ALA A 36 -15.12 6.91 -2.63
C ALA A 36 -15.73 8.28 -2.30
N GLY A 37 -16.09 9.02 -3.34
CA GLY A 37 -16.58 10.39 -3.25
C GLY A 37 -15.47 11.45 -3.20
N MET A 38 -14.20 11.12 -3.04
CA MET A 38 -13.10 12.10 -3.13
C MET A 38 -12.94 12.62 -4.57
N ALA A 39 -12.48 13.86 -4.74
CA ALA A 39 -12.16 14.39 -6.06
C ALA A 39 -11.00 13.59 -6.69
N SER A 40 -11.09 13.29 -7.99
CA SER A 40 -10.12 12.43 -8.67
C SER A 40 -8.70 12.99 -8.62
N ALA A 41 -8.57 14.32 -8.73
CA ALA A 41 -7.30 15.03 -8.66
C ALA A 41 -6.69 15.00 -7.25
N GLU A 42 -7.53 15.08 -6.22
CA GLU A 42 -7.11 15.03 -4.81
C GLU A 42 -6.59 13.63 -4.46
N ALA A 43 -7.35 12.58 -4.80
CA ALA A 43 -6.97 11.19 -4.59
C ALA A 43 -5.65 10.85 -5.31
N GLN A 44 -5.51 11.26 -6.57
CA GLN A 44 -4.25 11.09 -7.31
C GLN A 44 -3.09 11.87 -6.69
N GLY A 45 -3.35 13.08 -6.19
CA GLY A 45 -2.36 13.91 -5.50
C GLY A 45 -1.82 13.23 -4.25
N ALA A 46 -2.72 12.72 -3.39
CA ALA A 46 -2.36 11.98 -2.18
C ALA A 46 -1.56 10.71 -2.50
N LEU A 47 -2.00 9.92 -3.48
CA LEU A 47 -1.27 8.72 -3.92
C LEU A 47 0.11 9.06 -4.49
N ARG A 48 0.23 10.12 -5.30
CA ARG A 48 1.53 10.58 -5.80
C ARG A 48 2.47 11.01 -4.68
N HIS A 49 1.94 11.69 -3.66
CA HIS A 49 2.73 12.07 -2.49
C HIS A 49 3.21 10.86 -1.68
N ALA A 50 2.40 9.80 -1.63
CA ALA A 50 2.79 8.50 -1.06
C ALA A 50 3.75 7.68 -1.95
N GLY A 51 4.18 8.21 -3.10
CA GLY A 51 5.16 7.59 -3.99
C GLY A 51 4.57 6.70 -5.08
N PHE A 52 3.25 6.72 -5.30
CA PHE A 52 2.63 6.04 -6.43
C PHE A 52 2.79 6.85 -7.72
N ARG A 53 2.90 6.15 -8.84
CA ARG A 53 2.86 6.73 -10.19
C ARG A 53 1.50 6.43 -10.79
N CYS A 54 0.69 7.47 -10.99
CA CYS A 54 -0.66 7.34 -11.55
C CYS A 54 -0.67 7.61 -13.05
N ARG A 55 -1.36 6.75 -13.81
CA ARG A 55 -1.61 6.87 -15.25
C ARG A 55 -3.08 6.65 -15.53
N GLN A 56 -3.67 7.53 -16.32
CA GLN A 56 -5.04 7.38 -16.81
C GLN A 56 -5.07 6.26 -17.86
N GLN A 57 -6.04 5.36 -17.76
CA GLN A 57 -6.35 4.38 -18.80
C GLN A 57 -7.44 4.94 -19.72
N PRO A 58 -7.57 4.40 -20.94
CA PRO A 58 -8.64 4.79 -21.86
C PRO A 58 -10.00 4.66 -21.19
N ARG A 59 -10.83 5.67 -21.37
CA ARG A 59 -12.22 5.69 -20.90
C ARG A 59 -12.99 4.55 -21.57
N ASP A 60 -13.77 3.81 -20.79
CA ASP A 60 -14.60 2.74 -21.33
C ASP A 60 -15.87 3.31 -22.00
N GLU A 61 -16.60 2.45 -22.72
CA GLU A 61 -17.85 2.83 -23.41
C GLU A 61 -18.95 3.32 -22.42
N GLY A 62 -18.79 3.05 -21.13
CA GLY A 62 -19.68 3.51 -20.06
C GLY A 62 -19.37 4.93 -19.55
N GLY A 63 -18.33 5.59 -20.09
CA GLY A 63 -17.92 6.90 -19.62
C GLY A 63 -17.21 6.87 -18.26
N MET A 64 -16.83 5.69 -17.76
CA MET A 64 -16.01 5.55 -16.58
C MET A 64 -14.54 5.63 -16.98
N GLU A 65 -13.77 6.41 -16.24
CA GLU A 65 -12.33 6.48 -16.40
C GLU A 65 -11.67 5.63 -15.33
N THR A 66 -10.71 4.78 -15.72
CA THR A 66 -9.92 4.02 -14.75
C THR A 66 -8.53 4.61 -14.65
N ILE A 67 -8.08 4.93 -13.44
CA ILE A 67 -6.75 5.44 -13.17
C ILE A 67 -5.97 4.35 -12.45
N LEU A 68 -4.85 3.93 -13.05
CA LEU A 68 -3.93 2.98 -12.44
C LEU A 68 -2.81 3.74 -11.73
N CYS A 69 -2.72 3.59 -10.43
CA CYS A 69 -1.62 4.07 -9.60
C CYS A 69 -0.79 2.88 -9.13
N ASN A 70 0.51 2.86 -9.44
CA ASN A 70 1.40 1.79 -9.00
C ASN A 70 2.66 2.28 -8.30
N ARG A 71 3.20 1.45 -7.41
CA ARG A 71 4.43 1.71 -6.66
C ARG A 71 5.23 0.42 -6.57
N GLU A 72 6.53 0.51 -6.84
CA GLU A 72 7.46 -0.59 -6.62
C GLU A 72 8.08 -0.45 -5.23
N ARG A 73 8.07 -1.54 -4.46
CA ARG A 73 8.82 -1.65 -3.20
C ARG A 73 9.80 -2.82 -3.27
N SER A 74 11.07 -2.53 -3.04
CA SER A 74 12.09 -3.56 -2.86
C SER A 74 12.17 -3.93 -1.39
N HIS A 75 11.90 -5.19 -1.07
CA HIS A 75 12.11 -5.76 0.26
C HIS A 75 13.52 -6.39 0.34
N ARG A 76 13.96 -6.69 1.57
CA ARG A 76 15.34 -7.13 1.88
C ARG A 76 15.86 -8.17 0.87
N LEU A 77 16.77 -7.69 0.04
CA LEU A 77 17.76 -8.36 -0.80
C LEU A 77 17.32 -9.16 -2.04
N PHE A 78 16.09 -9.68 -2.19
CA PHE A 78 15.76 -10.45 -3.42
C PHE A 78 14.33 -10.31 -3.95
N ALA A 79 13.42 -9.60 -3.27
CA ALA A 79 12.02 -9.49 -3.70
C ALA A 79 11.62 -8.04 -4.03
N THR A 80 11.14 -7.83 -5.26
CA THR A 80 10.49 -6.60 -5.69
C THR A 80 8.99 -6.85 -5.76
N CYS A 81 8.22 -6.04 -5.04
CA CYS A 81 6.76 -6.08 -5.05
C CYS A 81 6.21 -4.87 -5.80
N VAL A 82 5.30 -5.13 -6.74
CA VAL A 82 4.51 -4.10 -7.41
C VAL A 82 3.17 -3.99 -6.72
N GLN A 83 2.92 -2.84 -6.11
CA GLN A 83 1.65 -2.48 -5.51
C GLN A 83 0.82 -1.72 -6.55
N ASN A 84 -0.40 -2.19 -6.82
CA ASN A 84 -1.32 -1.56 -7.77
C ASN A 84 -2.56 -1.05 -7.03
N VAL A 85 -3.08 0.08 -7.46
CA VAL A 85 -4.32 0.71 -7.00
C VAL A 85 -5.08 1.18 -8.23
N TYR A 86 -6.35 0.82 -8.30
CA TYR A 86 -7.25 1.23 -9.38
C TYR A 86 -8.30 2.18 -8.81
N LEU A 87 -8.43 3.35 -9.42
CA LEU A 87 -9.50 4.31 -9.15
C LEU A 87 -10.44 4.30 -10.34
N THR A 88 -11.70 3.92 -10.14
CA THR A 88 -12.76 4.19 -11.11
C THR A 88 -13.32 5.57 -10.82
N VAL A 89 -13.32 6.43 -11.83
CA VAL A 89 -13.69 7.83 -11.75
C VAL A 89 -14.89 8.09 -12.65
N SER A 90 -15.89 8.75 -12.08
CA SER A 90 -17.06 9.27 -12.76
C SER A 90 -17.28 10.71 -12.33
N ASP A 91 -17.58 11.61 -13.28
CA ASP A 91 -17.78 13.04 -13.03
C ASP A 91 -16.70 13.69 -12.13
N ASP A 92 -15.43 13.35 -12.39
CA ASP A 92 -14.25 13.83 -11.65
C ASP A 92 -14.19 13.43 -10.16
N ARG A 93 -14.94 12.41 -9.77
CA ARG A 93 -14.90 11.84 -8.41
C ARG A 93 -14.61 10.35 -8.43
N VAL A 94 -13.93 9.88 -7.39
CA VAL A 94 -13.67 8.45 -7.19
C VAL A 94 -15.00 7.77 -6.88
N GLU A 95 -15.44 6.87 -7.76
CA GLU A 95 -16.64 6.05 -7.54
C GLU A 95 -16.26 4.75 -6.84
N ARG A 96 -15.14 4.15 -7.26
CA ARG A 96 -14.64 2.89 -6.72
C ARG A 96 -13.12 2.92 -6.56
N LEU A 97 -12.68 2.27 -5.50
CA LEU A 97 -11.28 2.02 -5.20
C LEU A 97 -11.05 0.51 -5.11
N ASP A 98 -10.16 -0.01 -5.96
CA ASP A 98 -9.77 -1.41 -5.96
C ASP A 98 -8.27 -1.55 -5.67
N VAL A 99 -7.94 -2.35 -4.65
CA VAL A 99 -6.57 -2.62 -4.21
C VAL A 99 -6.32 -4.14 -4.26
N PRO A 100 -5.77 -4.66 -5.36
CA PRO A 100 -5.38 -6.07 -5.45
C PRO A 100 -4.20 -6.41 -4.54
N ASP A 101 -3.93 -7.71 -4.40
CA ASP A 101 -2.74 -8.20 -3.74
C ASP A 101 -1.47 -7.71 -4.49
N PRO A 102 -0.41 -7.31 -3.76
CA PRO A 102 0.87 -6.95 -4.38
C PRO A 102 1.46 -8.11 -5.18
N SER A 103 1.94 -7.82 -6.38
CA SER A 103 2.64 -8.79 -7.22
C SER A 103 4.13 -8.77 -6.89
N CYS A 104 4.60 -9.76 -6.14
CA CYS A 104 6.00 -9.88 -5.75
C CYS A 104 6.75 -10.86 -6.65
N ALA A 105 7.90 -10.43 -7.19
CA ALA A 105 8.85 -11.27 -7.88
C ALA A 105 10.19 -11.23 -7.15
N GLY A 106 10.75 -12.41 -6.85
CA GLY A 106 12.05 -12.56 -6.23
C GLY A 106 12.61 -13.97 -6.38
N MET A 107 13.93 -14.10 -6.30
CA MET A 107 14.64 -15.40 -6.35
C MET A 107 14.67 -16.08 -4.98
#